data_AF-A0A7G2BYZ7-F1
#
_entry.id   AF-A0A7G2BYZ7-F1
#
_cell.length_a   1.000
_cell.length_b   1.000
_cell.length_c   1.000
_cell.angle_alpha   90.00
_cell.angle_beta   90.00
_cell.angle_gamma   90.00
#
_symmetry.space_group_name_H-M   'P 1'
#
loop_
_entity.id
_entity.type
_entity.pdbx_description
1 polymer ?
#
loop_
_entity_poly.entity_id
_entity_poly.type
_entity_poly.pdbx_seq_one_letter_code
_entity_poly.pdbx_strand_id
1 'polypeptide(L)'
;MGQKLEAIVSRNGDKLNVEGTQAGVVPLSALGLVYVNTKVNKNVADVAVAYNAGGVFVGGNAILDVNGKNLKEWSAAAAAKNVVSGVHLSVKTQQLRNYTIGVSAPAPVSANFSPRVACYLKYNAKNKEIDGEGGVQVACPLIPGNELKIRCNKQKDWRITYIAKLPGDWLCALSVDKNKKTGVVLSSTA
;
A
#
# COMPACT_ATOMS: atom_id res chain seq x y z
N MET A 1 -7.35 -4.31 20.99
CA MET A 1 -8.15 -3.65 19.94
C MET A 1 -8.22 -2.18 20.28
N GLY A 2 -8.01 -1.29 19.32
CA GLY A 2 -7.84 0.14 19.59
C GLY A 2 -8.71 0.99 18.69
N GLN A 3 -9.22 2.08 19.27
CA GLN A 3 -9.72 3.22 18.52
C GLN A 3 -8.69 4.34 18.64
N LYS A 4 -8.44 5.02 17.53
CA LYS A 4 -7.54 6.16 17.44
C LYS A 4 -8.36 7.33 16.93
N LEU A 5 -8.31 8.44 17.64
CA LEU A 5 -8.89 9.71 17.22
C LEU A 5 -7.78 10.74 17.21
N GLU A 6 -7.62 11.44 16.09
CA GLU A 6 -6.61 12.48 15.91
C GLU A 6 -7.26 13.72 15.29
N ALA A 7 -6.79 14.89 15.68
CA ALA A 7 -7.14 16.15 15.03
C ALA A 7 -5.85 16.88 14.68
N ILE A 8 -5.75 17.32 13.43
CA ILE A 8 -4.65 18.13 12.94
C ILE A 8 -5.19 19.51 12.66
N VAL A 9 -4.57 20.51 13.28
CA VAL A 9 -4.84 21.92 13.01
C VAL A 9 -3.64 22.48 12.28
N SER A 10 -3.86 23.03 11.10
CA SER A 10 -2.83 23.69 10.30
C SER A 10 -3.28 25.09 9.91
N ARG A 11 -2.31 26.02 9.86
CA ARG A 11 -2.53 27.40 9.45
C ARG A 11 -1.74 27.67 8.17
N ASN A 12 -2.40 28.23 7.16
CA ASN A 12 -1.74 28.67 5.94
C ASN A 12 -2.16 30.11 5.65
N GLY A 13 -1.29 31.07 5.99
CA GLY A 13 -1.64 32.49 6.10
C GLY A 13 -2.73 32.72 7.16
N ASP A 14 -3.83 33.36 6.79
CA ASP A 14 -4.98 33.60 7.67
C ASP A 14 -6.01 32.47 7.66
N LYS A 15 -5.80 31.42 6.86
CA LYS A 15 -6.73 30.29 6.78
C LYS A 15 -6.35 29.22 7.80
N LEU A 16 -7.24 28.97 8.74
CA LEU A 16 -7.22 27.79 9.60
C LEU A 16 -7.82 26.59 8.84
N ASN A 17 -7.13 25.45 8.90
CA ASN A 17 -7.61 24.18 8.40
C ASN A 17 -7.59 23.17 9.54
N VAL A 18 -8.74 22.57 9.80
CA VAL A 18 -8.90 21.51 10.80
C VAL A 18 -9.24 20.22 10.06
N GLU A 19 -8.55 19.15 10.40
CA GLU A 19 -8.77 17.81 9.90
C GLU A 19 -8.90 16.84 11.07
N GLY A 20 -10.02 16.14 11.15
CA GLY A 20 -10.23 15.06 12.10
C GLY A 20 -10.04 13.71 11.43
N THR A 21 -9.35 12.78 12.10
CA THR A 21 -9.19 11.40 11.66
C THR A 21 -9.61 10.45 12.78
N GLN A 22 -10.47 9.49 12.46
CA GLN A 22 -10.85 8.38 13.33
C GLN A 22 -10.46 7.07 12.65
N ALA A 23 -9.80 6.18 13.37
CA ALA A 23 -9.53 4.82 12.93
C ALA A 23 -9.91 3.84 14.04
N GLY A 24 -10.53 2.72 13.68
CA GLY A 24 -10.96 1.72 14.66
C GLY A 24 -11.05 0.33 14.07
N VAL A 25 -10.98 -0.65 14.96
CA VAL A 25 -11.19 -2.07 14.63
C VAL A 25 -12.29 -2.62 15.53
N VAL A 26 -13.31 -3.21 14.91
CA VAL A 26 -14.46 -3.82 15.58
C VAL A 26 -14.52 -5.31 15.23
N PRO A 27 -14.52 -6.22 16.21
CA PRO A 27 -14.74 -7.64 15.95
C PRO A 27 -16.21 -7.85 15.58
N LEU A 28 -16.46 -8.48 14.43
CA LEU A 28 -17.82 -8.76 13.95
C LEU A 28 -18.22 -10.22 14.22
N SER A 29 -17.24 -11.11 14.31
CA SER A 29 -17.40 -12.52 14.70
C SER A 29 -16.09 -13.06 15.27
N ALA A 30 -16.08 -14.30 15.77
CA ALA A 30 -14.87 -14.98 16.24
C ALA A 30 -13.76 -15.06 15.17
N LEU A 31 -14.11 -14.92 13.89
CA LEU A 31 -13.19 -15.05 12.74
C LEU A 31 -13.05 -13.75 11.93
N GLY A 32 -13.74 -12.68 12.32
CA GLY A 32 -13.95 -11.50 11.47
C GLY A 32 -13.67 -10.17 12.17
N LEU A 33 -12.82 -9.34 11.56
CA LEU A 33 -12.54 -7.97 12.01
C LEU A 33 -13.02 -6.96 10.97
N VAL A 34 -13.72 -5.91 11.41
CA VAL A 34 -14.03 -4.73 10.60
C VAL A 34 -13.11 -3.59 10.98
N TYR A 35 -12.51 -2.98 9.98
CA TYR A 35 -11.67 -1.79 10.08
C TYR A 35 -12.48 -0.63 9.53
N VAL A 36 -12.58 0.44 10.30
CA VAL A 36 -13.20 1.70 9.87
C VAL A 36 -12.15 2.79 9.97
N ASN A 37 -12.02 3.57 8.90
CA ASN A 37 -11.22 4.78 8.90
C ASN A 37 -12.07 5.91 8.35
N THR A 38 -12.05 7.05 9.01
CA THR A 38 -12.78 8.24 8.59
C THR A 38 -11.89 9.45 8.77
N LYS A 39 -11.74 10.24 7.71
CA LYS A 39 -11.01 11.49 7.71
C LYS A 39 -11.92 12.59 7.20
N VAL A 40 -12.06 13.67 7.96
CA VAL A 40 -12.97 14.77 7.64
C VAL A 40 -12.27 16.11 7.79
N ASN A 41 -12.44 16.98 6.80
CA ASN A 41 -12.12 18.39 6.88
C ASN A 41 -13.27 19.22 6.27
N LYS A 42 -13.11 20.54 6.24
CA LYS A 42 -14.14 21.47 5.74
C LYS A 42 -14.57 21.26 4.28
N ASN A 43 -13.81 20.51 3.49
CA ASN A 43 -14.06 20.32 2.06
C ASN A 43 -14.39 18.86 1.71
N VAL A 44 -13.85 17.91 2.48
CA VAL A 44 -13.84 16.49 2.12
C VAL A 44 -14.13 15.63 3.34
N ALA A 45 -14.98 14.63 3.16
CA ALA A 45 -15.11 13.49 4.07
C ALA A 45 -14.70 12.21 3.32
N ASP A 46 -13.70 11.51 3.84
CA ASP A 46 -13.14 10.25 3.32
C ASP A 46 -13.50 9.14 4.32
N VAL A 47 -14.23 8.12 3.87
CA VAL A 47 -14.74 7.04 4.71
C VAL A 47 -14.38 5.71 4.08
N ALA A 48 -13.54 4.95 4.77
CA ALA A 48 -13.13 3.62 4.37
C ALA A 48 -13.60 2.55 5.37
N VAL A 49 -14.09 1.43 4.84
CA VAL A 49 -14.48 0.26 5.61
C VAL A 49 -13.85 -0.98 4.97
N ALA A 50 -13.25 -1.84 5.77
CA ALA A 50 -12.73 -3.12 5.32
C ALA A 50 -13.08 -4.23 6.31
N TYR A 51 -13.41 -5.41 5.80
CA TYR A 51 -13.63 -6.62 6.55
C TYR A 51 -12.50 -7.60 6.28
N ASN A 52 -11.98 -8.22 7.33
CA ASN A 52 -11.01 -9.30 7.26
C ASN A 52 -11.62 -10.57 7.86
N ALA A 53 -11.67 -11.64 7.08
CA ALA A 53 -11.98 -12.98 7.56
C ALA A 53 -10.93 -13.97 7.07
N GLY A 54 -10.26 -14.64 8.02
CA GLY A 54 -9.33 -15.74 7.70
C GLY A 54 -8.20 -15.37 6.73
N GLY A 55 -7.73 -14.10 6.73
CA GLY A 55 -6.67 -13.64 5.83
C GLY A 55 -7.15 -13.15 4.47
N VAL A 56 -8.48 -13.06 4.27
CA VAL A 56 -9.11 -12.39 3.13
C VAL A 56 -9.66 -11.05 3.59
N PHE A 57 -9.20 -9.99 2.95
CA PHE A 57 -9.63 -8.62 3.14
C PHE A 57 -10.55 -8.20 2.00
N VAL A 58 -11.68 -7.59 2.32
CA VAL A 58 -12.57 -6.93 1.35
C VAL A 58 -13.00 -5.60 1.92
N GLY A 59 -12.92 -4.53 1.14
CA GLY A 59 -13.30 -3.21 1.62
C GLY A 59 -13.58 -2.22 0.52
N GLY A 60 -13.99 -1.04 0.93
CA GLY A 60 -14.22 0.09 0.06
C GLY A 60 -13.90 1.41 0.74
N ASN A 61 -13.80 2.45 -0.08
CA ASN A 61 -13.65 3.82 0.35
C ASN A 61 -14.59 4.71 -0.48
N ALA A 62 -15.21 5.71 0.14
CA ALA A 62 -15.93 6.80 -0.50
C ALA A 62 -15.39 8.17 -0.03
N ILE A 63 -15.16 9.06 -0.99
CA ILE A 63 -14.75 10.45 -0.77
C ILE A 63 -15.91 11.36 -1.19
N LEU A 64 -16.41 12.14 -0.24
CA LEU A 64 -17.54 13.05 -0.38
C LEU A 64 -17.04 14.51 -0.41
N ASP A 65 -17.60 15.33 -1.29
CA ASP A 65 -17.51 16.79 -1.17
C ASP A 65 -18.48 17.26 -0.09
N VAL A 66 -17.97 17.88 0.96
CA VAL A 66 -18.82 18.40 2.04
C VAL A 66 -19.62 19.62 1.56
N ASN A 67 -19.01 20.46 0.72
CA ASN A 67 -19.64 21.69 0.22
C ASN A 67 -20.57 21.41 -0.95
N GLY A 68 -20.14 20.53 -1.86
CA GLY A 68 -20.93 20.11 -3.02
C GLY A 68 -21.99 19.04 -2.73
N LYS A 69 -21.96 18.44 -1.53
CA LYS A 69 -22.85 17.36 -1.07
C LYS A 69 -22.96 16.20 -2.07
N ASN A 70 -21.87 15.88 -2.77
CA ASN A 70 -21.82 14.86 -3.79
C ASN A 70 -20.68 13.88 -3.55
N LEU A 71 -20.84 12.65 -4.05
CA LEU A 71 -19.79 11.65 -4.09
C LEU A 71 -18.75 12.07 -5.14
N LYS A 72 -17.53 12.39 -4.69
CA LYS A 72 -16.40 12.68 -5.59
C LYS A 72 -15.82 11.41 -6.16
N GLU A 73 -15.49 10.48 -5.28
CA GLU A 73 -14.79 9.25 -5.64
C GLU A 73 -15.21 8.08 -4.78
N TRP A 74 -15.13 6.88 -5.35
CA TRP A 74 -15.22 5.66 -4.57
C TRP A 74 -14.24 4.62 -5.11
N SER A 75 -13.81 3.73 -4.23
CA SER A 75 -12.99 2.58 -4.59
C SER A 75 -13.44 1.34 -3.82
N ALA A 76 -13.17 0.18 -4.39
CA ALA A 76 -13.34 -1.11 -3.73
C ALA A 76 -12.06 -1.93 -3.90
N ALA A 77 -11.71 -2.73 -2.92
CA ALA A 77 -10.55 -3.59 -2.98
C ALA A 77 -10.80 -4.92 -2.27
N ALA A 78 -10.16 -5.96 -2.76
CA ALA A 78 -10.04 -7.24 -2.09
C ALA A 78 -8.58 -7.69 -2.11
N ALA A 79 -8.13 -8.35 -1.05
CA ALA A 79 -6.82 -8.96 -0.99
C ALA A 79 -6.90 -10.27 -0.23
N ALA A 80 -6.10 -11.26 -0.65
CA ALA A 80 -6.02 -12.55 0.02
C ALA A 80 -4.56 -12.93 0.18
N LYS A 81 -4.21 -13.46 1.35
CA LYS A 81 -2.90 -14.03 1.63
C LYS A 81 -3.06 -15.51 1.95
N ASN A 82 -2.47 -16.36 1.11
CA ASN A 82 -2.30 -17.76 1.45
C ASN A 82 -1.10 -17.87 2.40
N VAL A 83 -1.36 -18.20 3.66
CA VAL A 83 -0.33 -18.34 4.71
C VAL A 83 0.60 -19.54 4.47
N VAL A 84 0.14 -20.57 3.76
CA VAL A 84 0.94 -21.78 3.47
C VAL A 84 1.93 -21.51 2.33
N SER A 85 1.44 -20.99 1.21
CA SER A 85 2.29 -20.74 0.03
C SER A 85 2.99 -19.38 0.06
N GLY A 86 2.59 -18.47 0.97
CA GLY A 86 3.10 -17.10 1.02
C GLY A 86 2.66 -16.23 -0.16
N VAL A 87 1.75 -16.72 -1.01
CA VAL A 87 1.18 -16.01 -2.16
C VAL A 87 0.17 -14.98 -1.68
N HIS A 88 0.31 -13.75 -2.17
CA HIS A 88 -0.60 -12.66 -1.90
C HIS A 88 -1.23 -12.20 -3.22
N LEU A 89 -2.53 -12.04 -3.22
CA LEU A 89 -3.32 -11.51 -4.33
C LEU A 89 -4.03 -10.24 -3.86
N SER A 90 -4.17 -9.27 -4.75
CA SER A 90 -4.92 -8.05 -4.51
C SER A 90 -5.61 -7.59 -5.78
N VAL A 91 -6.82 -7.10 -5.64
CA VAL A 91 -7.60 -6.47 -6.71
C VAL A 91 -8.19 -5.19 -6.14
N LYS A 92 -8.08 -4.09 -6.87
CA LYS A 92 -8.68 -2.81 -6.52
C LYS A 92 -9.33 -2.21 -7.74
N THR A 93 -10.43 -1.50 -7.54
CA THR A 93 -11.03 -0.63 -8.53
C THR A 93 -11.26 0.76 -7.95
N GLN A 94 -11.16 1.79 -8.79
CA GLN A 94 -11.57 3.16 -8.50
C GLN A 94 -12.62 3.56 -9.53
N GLN A 95 -13.84 3.79 -9.05
CA GLN A 95 -15.02 4.17 -9.83
C GLN A 95 -15.31 3.26 -11.06
N LEU A 96 -14.91 1.98 -11.02
CA LEU A 96 -14.96 1.08 -12.19
C LEU A 96 -14.22 1.62 -13.44
N ARG A 97 -13.37 2.63 -13.26
CA ARG A 97 -12.58 3.26 -14.31
C ARG A 97 -11.15 2.76 -14.30
N ASN A 98 -10.56 2.63 -13.12
CA ASN A 98 -9.21 2.12 -12.96
C ASN A 98 -9.27 0.81 -12.19
N TYR A 99 -8.70 -0.25 -12.75
CA TYR A 99 -8.55 -1.54 -12.11
C TYR A 99 -7.07 -1.78 -11.85
N THR A 100 -6.75 -2.33 -10.69
CA THR A 100 -5.39 -2.76 -10.35
C THR A 100 -5.46 -4.17 -9.83
N ILE A 101 -4.65 -5.06 -10.41
CA ILE A 101 -4.48 -6.44 -9.93
C ILE A 101 -3.01 -6.58 -9.53
N GLY A 102 -2.75 -7.09 -8.34
CA GLY A 102 -1.40 -7.30 -7.83
C GLY A 102 -1.23 -8.73 -7.34
N VAL A 103 -0.09 -9.33 -7.65
CA VAL A 103 0.31 -10.66 -7.19
C VAL A 103 1.71 -10.55 -6.58
N SER A 104 1.96 -11.22 -5.45
CA SER A 104 3.32 -11.46 -4.99
C SER A 104 3.45 -12.87 -4.45
N ALA A 105 4.58 -13.51 -4.71
CA ALA A 105 4.82 -14.89 -4.32
C ALA A 105 6.31 -15.13 -4.05
N PRO A 106 6.66 -16.05 -3.15
CA PRO A 106 7.97 -16.66 -3.16
C PRO A 106 8.21 -17.39 -4.50
N ALA A 107 9.40 -17.24 -5.06
CA ALA A 107 9.87 -17.94 -6.25
C ALA A 107 11.13 -18.73 -5.88
N PRO A 108 11.01 -19.90 -5.22
CA PRO A 108 12.16 -20.69 -4.80
C PRO A 108 12.97 -21.14 -6.00
N VAL A 109 14.27 -20.81 -6.00
CA VAL A 109 15.24 -21.23 -7.02
C VAL A 109 16.16 -22.31 -6.45
N SER A 110 16.48 -22.24 -5.16
CA SER A 110 17.20 -23.31 -4.43
C SER A 110 16.78 -23.34 -2.96
N ALA A 111 17.22 -24.37 -2.21
CA ALA A 111 16.88 -24.54 -0.78
C ALA A 111 17.24 -23.31 0.08
N ASN A 112 18.29 -22.58 -0.28
CA ASN A 112 18.77 -21.41 0.45
C ASN A 112 18.46 -20.08 -0.27
N PHE A 113 17.74 -20.14 -1.41
CA PHE A 113 17.48 -18.97 -2.23
C PHE A 113 16.02 -18.95 -2.71
N SER A 114 15.20 -18.17 -2.00
CA SER A 114 13.79 -17.97 -2.32
C SER A 114 13.48 -16.48 -2.44
N PRO A 115 13.78 -15.85 -3.59
CA PRO A 115 13.38 -14.48 -3.85
C PRO A 115 11.85 -14.35 -3.83
N ARG A 116 11.36 -13.17 -3.46
CA ARG A 116 9.95 -12.81 -3.61
C ARG A 116 9.77 -12.02 -4.90
N VAL A 117 8.92 -12.52 -5.79
CA VAL A 117 8.49 -11.80 -6.99
C VAL A 117 7.18 -11.08 -6.70
N ALA A 118 7.02 -9.89 -7.28
CA ALA A 118 5.78 -9.15 -7.23
C ALA A 118 5.50 -8.50 -8.58
N CYS A 119 4.24 -8.48 -8.98
CA CYS A 119 3.80 -7.72 -10.14
C CYS A 119 2.46 -7.07 -9.87
N TYR A 120 2.21 -5.95 -10.52
CA TYR A 120 0.87 -5.39 -10.62
C TYR A 120 0.58 -4.98 -12.06
N LEU A 121 -0.70 -5.09 -12.42
CA LEU A 121 -1.28 -4.62 -13.67
C LEU A 121 -2.32 -3.56 -13.35
N LYS A 122 -2.31 -2.47 -14.11
CA LYS A 122 -3.29 -1.39 -14.04
C LYS A 122 -4.01 -1.31 -15.38
N TYR A 123 -5.34 -1.27 -15.34
CA TYR A 123 -6.17 -1.09 -16.52
C TYR A 123 -7.08 0.13 -16.35
N ASN A 124 -7.01 1.06 -17.29
CA ASN A 124 -7.92 2.19 -17.38
C ASN A 124 -9.00 1.88 -18.43
N ALA A 125 -10.23 1.64 -17.98
CA ALA A 125 -11.36 1.29 -18.84
C ALA A 125 -11.81 2.43 -19.76
N LYS A 126 -11.61 3.69 -19.34
CA LYS A 126 -11.98 4.87 -20.16
C LYS A 126 -11.07 5.00 -21.37
N ASN A 127 -9.77 4.90 -21.15
CA ASN A 127 -8.75 5.08 -22.19
C ASN A 127 -8.36 3.76 -22.88
N LYS A 128 -8.80 2.61 -22.34
CA LYS A 128 -8.38 1.26 -22.73
C LYS A 128 -6.86 1.05 -22.63
N GLU A 129 -6.23 1.70 -21.66
CA GLU A 129 -4.79 1.65 -21.45
C GLU A 129 -4.42 0.62 -20.39
N ILE A 130 -3.36 -0.15 -20.66
CA ILE A 130 -2.76 -1.10 -19.72
C ILE A 130 -1.39 -0.59 -19.32
N ASP A 131 -1.14 -0.52 -18.03
CA ASP A 131 0.17 -0.25 -17.43
C ASP A 131 0.52 -1.35 -16.41
N GLY A 132 1.78 -1.40 -15.96
CA GLY A 132 2.18 -2.40 -14.99
C GLY A 132 3.62 -2.25 -14.52
N GLU A 133 3.92 -2.90 -13.41
CA GLU A 133 5.26 -2.99 -12.84
C GLU A 133 5.49 -4.40 -12.32
N GLY A 134 6.71 -4.89 -12.50
CA GLY A 134 7.19 -6.13 -11.92
C GLY A 134 8.45 -5.87 -11.12
N GLY A 135 8.71 -6.71 -10.13
CA GLY A 135 9.90 -6.61 -9.32
C GLY A 135 10.23 -7.87 -8.56
N VAL A 136 11.45 -7.90 -8.06
CA VAL A 136 12.02 -8.98 -7.27
C VAL A 136 12.63 -8.39 -6.01
N GLN A 137 12.37 -9.04 -4.88
CA GLN A 137 13.02 -8.80 -3.61
C GLN A 137 13.82 -10.04 -3.23
N VAL A 138 15.06 -9.82 -2.83
CA VAL A 138 16.03 -10.87 -2.54
C VAL A 138 16.71 -10.55 -1.22
N ALA A 139 16.78 -11.52 -0.30
CA ALA A 139 17.60 -11.36 0.90
C ALA A 139 19.09 -11.37 0.53
N CYS A 140 19.89 -10.53 1.18
CA CYS A 140 21.33 -10.54 1.03
C CYS A 140 21.90 -11.80 1.69
N PRO A 141 22.62 -12.68 0.96
CA PRO A 141 23.16 -13.90 1.54
C PRO A 141 24.35 -13.62 2.49
N LEU A 142 25.04 -12.50 2.32
CA LEU A 142 26.25 -12.16 3.08
C LEU A 142 25.95 -11.44 4.40
N ILE A 143 24.90 -10.62 4.43
CA ILE A 143 24.54 -9.82 5.60
C ILE A 143 23.07 -10.10 5.94
N PRO A 144 22.80 -10.98 6.92
CA PRO A 144 21.44 -11.33 7.33
C PRO A 144 20.61 -10.09 7.66
N GLY A 145 19.38 -10.06 7.17
CA GLY A 145 18.44 -8.94 7.35
C GLY A 145 18.55 -7.84 6.29
N ASN A 146 19.62 -7.82 5.49
CA ASN A 146 19.71 -6.89 4.36
C ASN A 146 18.96 -7.46 3.15
N GLU A 147 18.51 -6.56 2.27
CA GLU A 147 17.68 -6.93 1.12
C GLU A 147 18.09 -6.14 -0.13
N LEU A 148 17.86 -6.74 -1.30
CA LEU A 148 17.93 -6.09 -2.59
C LEU A 148 16.55 -6.13 -3.25
N LYS A 149 16.08 -4.98 -3.71
CA LYS A 149 14.83 -4.83 -4.46
C LYS A 149 15.12 -4.28 -5.83
N ILE A 150 14.57 -4.93 -6.85
CA ILE A 150 14.64 -4.48 -8.24
C ILE A 150 13.20 -4.37 -8.72
N ARG A 151 12.86 -3.26 -9.37
CA ARG A 151 11.56 -3.08 -10.02
C ARG A 151 11.73 -2.48 -11.40
N CYS A 152 10.80 -2.78 -12.29
CA CYS A 152 10.74 -2.30 -13.65
C CYS A 152 9.29 -2.13 -14.09
N ASN A 153 8.95 -0.98 -14.67
CA ASN A 153 7.62 -0.72 -15.23
C ASN A 153 7.54 -1.04 -16.73
N LYS A 154 6.34 -0.93 -17.31
CA LYS A 154 6.09 -1.15 -18.74
C LYS A 154 6.93 -0.22 -19.65
N GLN A 155 7.25 0.99 -19.19
CA GLN A 155 8.06 2.00 -19.88
C GLN A 155 9.57 1.73 -19.75
N LYS A 156 9.95 0.59 -19.18
CA LYS A 156 11.33 0.18 -18.91
C LYS A 156 12.05 1.14 -17.95
N ASP A 157 11.33 1.89 -17.14
CA ASP A 157 11.91 2.62 -16.03
C ASP A 157 12.12 1.64 -14.88
N TRP A 158 13.39 1.48 -14.52
CA TRP A 158 13.81 0.57 -13.49
C TRP A 158 14.40 1.31 -12.30
N ARG A 159 14.34 0.67 -11.14
CA ARG A 159 14.99 1.11 -9.92
C ARG A 159 15.54 -0.09 -9.18
N ILE A 160 16.78 0.04 -8.72
CA ILE A 160 17.44 -0.91 -7.82
C ILE A 160 17.51 -0.23 -6.45
N THR A 161 17.24 -0.98 -5.39
CA THR A 161 17.29 -0.50 -4.01
C THR A 161 17.91 -1.55 -3.11
N TYR A 162 19.01 -1.20 -2.46
CA TYR A 162 19.60 -1.99 -1.39
C TYR A 162 19.08 -1.46 -0.06
N ILE A 163 18.66 -2.35 0.83
CA ILE A 163 18.15 -2.03 2.15
C ILE A 163 19.05 -2.72 3.18
N ALA A 164 19.76 -1.92 3.97
CA ALA A 164 20.57 -2.38 5.07
C ALA A 164 19.79 -2.28 6.38
N LYS A 165 19.78 -3.38 7.15
CA LYS A 165 19.32 -3.37 8.54
C LYS A 165 20.45 -2.87 9.43
N LEU A 166 20.17 -1.82 10.19
CA LEU A 166 21.09 -1.19 11.13
C LEU A 166 20.66 -1.49 12.58
N PRO A 167 21.55 -1.27 13.57
CA PRO A 167 21.20 -1.39 14.98
C PRO A 167 20.02 -0.50 15.39
N GLY A 168 19.25 -0.91 16.39
CA GLY A 168 18.10 -0.14 16.91
C GLY A 168 16.92 -0.05 15.95
N ASP A 169 16.70 -1.11 15.15
CA ASP A 169 15.61 -1.22 14.17
C ASP A 169 15.57 -0.09 13.13
N TRP A 170 16.74 0.49 12.86
CA TRP A 170 16.94 1.41 11.75
C TRP A 170 17.14 0.65 10.45
N LEU A 171 16.63 1.23 9.36
CA LEU A 171 16.82 0.77 7.99
C LEU A 171 17.43 1.89 7.17
N CYS A 172 18.48 1.59 6.43
CA CYS A 172 19.06 2.49 5.44
C CYS A 172 18.83 1.92 4.04
N ALA A 173 18.09 2.64 3.21
CA ALA A 173 17.83 2.27 1.83
C ALA A 173 18.63 3.16 0.87
N LEU A 174 19.47 2.54 0.04
CA LEU A 174 20.19 3.17 -1.05
C LEU A 174 19.55 2.76 -2.37
N SER A 175 19.23 3.71 -3.23
CA SER A 175 18.58 3.43 -4.51
C SER A 175 19.23 4.15 -5.68
N VAL A 176 19.14 3.54 -6.85
CA VAL A 176 19.52 4.13 -8.14
C VAL A 176 18.45 3.81 -9.17
N ASP A 177 18.11 4.79 -10.01
CA ASP A 177 17.16 4.62 -11.11
C ASP A 177 17.81 4.68 -12.50
N LYS A 178 17.01 4.42 -13.53
CA LYS A 178 17.41 4.48 -14.95
C LYS A 178 18.13 5.77 -15.36
N ASN A 179 17.83 6.89 -14.71
CA ASN A 179 18.45 8.19 -15.00
C ASN A 179 19.70 8.43 -14.13
N LYS A 180 20.22 7.37 -13.47
CA LYS A 180 21.32 7.43 -12.52
C LYS A 180 21.05 8.34 -11.32
N LYS A 181 19.78 8.67 -11.05
CA LYS A 181 19.45 9.44 -9.84
C LYS A 181 19.59 8.51 -8.65
N THR A 182 20.37 8.96 -7.68
CA THR A 182 20.57 8.26 -6.42
C THR A 182 19.63 8.81 -5.36
N GLY A 183 19.22 7.94 -4.44
CA GLY A 183 18.38 8.31 -3.31
C GLY A 183 18.79 7.53 -2.08
N VAL A 184 18.78 8.22 -0.94
CA VAL A 184 19.06 7.63 0.37
C VAL A 184 17.85 7.89 1.27
N VAL A 185 17.38 6.85 1.96
CA VAL A 185 16.32 6.96 2.97
C VAL A 185 16.79 6.28 4.23
N LEU A 186 16.67 6.96 5.36
CA LEU A 186 16.88 6.41 6.68
C LEU A 186 15.53 6.41 7.41
N SER A 187 15.12 5.25 7.93
CA SER A 187 13.84 5.09 8.62
C SER A 187 13.99 4.18 9.82
N SER A 188 13.24 4.44 10.89
CA SER A 188 13.12 3.56 12.05
C SER A 188 11.72 2.92 12.07
N THR A 189 11.61 1.67 12.54
CA THR A 189 10.32 0.97 12.67
C THR A 189 9.66 1.12 14.05
N ALA A 190 10.00 2.16 14.80
CA ALA A 190 9.40 2.47 16.10
C ALA A 190 7.90 2.79 16.02
#